data_AF-A0A3Q9EYD2-F1
#
_entry.id   AF-A0A3Q9EYD2-F1
#
_cell.length_a   1.000
_cell.length_b   1.000
_cell.length_c   1.000
_cell.angle_alpha   90.00
_cell.angle_beta   90.00
_cell.angle_gamma   90.00
#
_symmetry.space_group_name_H-M   'P 1'
#
loop_
_entity.id
_entity.type
_entity.pdbx_description
1 polymer ?
#
loop_
_entity_poly.entity_id
_entity_poly.type
_entity_poly.pdbx_seq_one_letter_code
_entity_poly.pdbx_strand_id
1 'polypeptide(L)'
;MDAESTESLVEVWRRILAPSGTSWVLFEHGTCVVLKEPGDDLAGQASGILGEFGPVNVGSPAGDFNVLTLKDDLGWLVTSHHPDVVTHVAPDEPVDPSHLAVGIHGRTKRHRDGTELRVVHVEDRRATGD
;
A
#
# COMPACT_ATOMS: atom_id res chain seq x y z
N MET A 1 -2.43 15.49 -6.96
CA MET A 1 -2.41 14.14 -7.55
C MET A 1 -3.54 14.12 -8.55
N ASP A 2 -3.20 13.96 -9.82
CA ASP A 2 -4.15 13.99 -10.92
C ASP A 2 -4.74 12.58 -11.11
N ALA A 3 -5.98 12.47 -11.59
CA ALA A 3 -6.68 11.18 -11.71
C ALA A 3 -5.88 10.12 -12.50
N GLU A 4 -5.10 10.56 -13.49
CA GLU A 4 -4.23 9.71 -14.31
C GLU A 4 -3.13 9.01 -13.48
N SER A 5 -2.65 9.64 -12.40
CA SER A 5 -1.68 9.03 -11.48
C SER A 5 -2.32 7.93 -10.62
N THR A 6 -3.58 8.10 -10.24
CA THR A 6 -4.33 7.10 -9.47
C THR A 6 -4.64 5.87 -10.32
N GLU A 7 -5.12 6.05 -11.55
CA GLU A 7 -5.42 4.93 -12.45
C GLU A 7 -4.16 4.10 -12.75
N SER A 8 -3.03 4.77 -13.01
CA SER A 8 -1.73 4.11 -13.21
C SER A 8 -1.30 3.29 -11.98
N LEU A 9 -1.49 3.82 -10.76
CA LEU A 9 -1.22 3.07 -9.53
C LEU A 9 -2.15 1.87 -9.37
N VAL A 10 -3.43 2.01 -9.69
CA VAL A 10 -4.40 0.91 -9.64
C VAL A 10 -3.97 -0.21 -10.59
N GLU A 11 -3.51 0.11 -11.80
CA GLU A 11 -3.01 -0.90 -12.74
C GLU A 11 -1.76 -1.61 -12.22
N VAL A 12 -0.84 -0.88 -11.60
CA VAL A 12 0.36 -1.47 -10.97
C VAL A 12 -0.05 -2.42 -9.84
N TRP A 13 -0.93 -1.99 -8.94
CA TRP A 13 -1.45 -2.82 -7.85
C TRP A 13 -2.21 -4.04 -8.34
N ARG A 14 -3.00 -3.90 -9.41
CA ARG A 14 -3.66 -5.02 -10.11
C ARG A 14 -2.66 -6.07 -10.55
N ARG A 15 -1.51 -5.68 -11.10
CA ARG A 15 -0.45 -6.60 -11.54
C ARG A 15 0.26 -7.26 -10.36
N ILE A 16 0.55 -6.49 -9.31
CA ILE A 16 1.20 -6.99 -8.08
C ILE A 16 0.31 -8.03 -7.37
N LEU A 17 -0.98 -7.76 -7.26
CA LEU A 17 -1.95 -8.60 -6.52
C LEU A 17 -2.80 -9.49 -7.43
N ALA A 18 -2.53 -9.50 -8.74
CA ALA A 18 -3.12 -10.46 -9.69
C ALA A 18 -2.95 -11.92 -9.23
N PRO A 19 -1.75 -12.41 -8.87
CA PRO A 19 -1.58 -13.81 -8.46
C PRO A 19 -2.26 -14.14 -7.12
N SER A 20 -2.51 -13.14 -6.27
CA SER A 20 -3.07 -13.32 -4.93
C SER A 20 -4.59 -13.52 -4.95
N GLY A 21 -5.30 -12.98 -5.95
CA GLY A 21 -6.76 -13.00 -6.01
C GLY A 21 -7.46 -12.27 -4.85
N THR A 22 -6.72 -11.54 -4.02
CA THR A 22 -7.23 -10.93 -2.79
C THR A 22 -7.88 -9.57 -3.07
N SER A 23 -8.85 -9.18 -2.24
CA SER A 23 -9.42 -7.82 -2.28
C SER A 23 -8.46 -6.83 -1.63
N TRP A 24 -8.43 -5.59 -2.10
CA TRP A 24 -7.49 -4.59 -1.60
C TRP A 24 -8.02 -3.18 -1.76
N VAL A 25 -7.48 -2.27 -0.94
CA VAL A 25 -7.89 -0.86 -0.91
C VAL A 25 -6.65 0.00 -1.02
N LEU A 26 -6.66 0.91 -1.99
CA LEU A 26 -5.57 1.85 -2.25
C LEU A 26 -5.93 3.25 -1.74
N PHE A 27 -4.94 3.84 -1.10
CA PHE A 27 -4.98 5.17 -0.52
C PHE A 27 -4.20 6.17 -1.38
N GLU A 28 -4.49 7.46 -1.15
CA GLU A 28 -4.01 8.58 -1.94
C GLU A 28 -2.49 8.56 -2.15
N HIS A 29 -1.68 8.28 -1.14
CA HIS A 29 -0.21 8.31 -1.28
C HIS A 29 0.39 6.97 -1.73
N GLY A 30 -0.40 6.05 -2.27
CA GLY A 30 0.12 4.78 -2.81
C GLY A 30 0.30 3.67 -1.78
N THR A 31 -0.18 3.87 -0.55
CA THR A 31 -0.36 2.77 0.40
C THR A 31 -1.58 1.94 0.04
N CYS A 32 -1.42 0.63 0.05
CA CYS A 32 -2.47 -0.34 -0.22
C CYS A 32 -2.62 -1.28 0.99
N VAL A 33 -3.87 -1.55 1.35
CA VAL A 33 -4.22 -2.51 2.39
C VAL A 33 -4.84 -3.74 1.74
N VAL A 34 -4.19 -4.88 1.90
CA VAL A 34 -4.62 -6.16 1.36
C VAL A 34 -5.55 -6.85 2.35
N LEU A 35 -6.77 -7.12 1.96
CA LEU A 35 -7.80 -7.69 2.83
C LEU A 35 -7.93 -9.19 2.55
N LYS A 36 -7.17 -10.01 3.28
CA LYS A 36 -7.23 -11.48 3.19
C LYS A 36 -8.62 -12.03 3.52
N GLU A 37 -9.25 -11.46 4.54
CA GLU A 37 -10.62 -11.77 4.97
C GLU A 37 -11.44 -10.49 4.85
N PRO A 38 -11.97 -10.20 3.65
CA PRO A 38 -12.70 -8.98 3.42
C PRO A 38 -14.11 -9.07 4.05
N GLY A 39 -14.46 -8.10 4.91
CA GLY A 39 -15.79 -7.94 5.53
C GLY A 39 -16.71 -7.07 4.67
N ASP A 40 -17.97 -6.82 5.05
CA ASP A 40 -18.93 -6.07 4.21
C ASP A 40 -18.41 -4.72 3.69
N ASP A 41 -17.69 -3.97 4.52
CA ASP A 41 -17.12 -2.67 4.16
C ASP A 41 -15.59 -2.73 4.03
N LEU A 42 -15.09 -2.92 2.79
CA LEU A 42 -13.65 -2.97 2.49
C LEU A 42 -12.95 -1.67 2.90
N ALA A 43 -13.54 -0.52 2.54
CA ALA A 43 -12.92 0.78 2.74
C ALA A 43 -12.76 1.11 4.23
N GLY A 44 -13.81 0.88 5.04
CA GLY A 44 -13.74 1.06 6.49
C GLY A 44 -12.83 0.05 7.17
N GLN A 45 -12.84 -1.22 6.74
CA GLN A 45 -11.90 -2.22 7.25
C GLN A 45 -10.45 -1.82 6.98
N ALA A 46 -10.14 -1.43 5.73
CA ALA A 46 -8.81 -0.96 5.35
C ALA A 46 -8.40 0.31 6.10
N SER A 47 -9.32 1.26 6.26
CA SER A 47 -9.08 2.51 6.99
C SER A 47 -8.84 2.25 8.48
N GLY A 48 -9.54 1.28 9.08
CA GLY A 48 -9.31 0.84 10.45
C GLY A 48 -7.92 0.24 10.63
N ILE A 49 -7.55 -0.69 9.75
CA ILE A 49 -6.21 -1.31 9.76
C ILE A 49 -5.14 -0.23 9.55
N LEU A 50 -5.31 0.65 8.57
CA LEU A 50 -4.31 1.68 8.29
C LEU A 50 -4.24 2.76 9.37
N GLY A 51 -5.35 3.10 10.00
CA GLY A 51 -5.37 4.04 11.12
C GLY A 51 -4.69 3.47 12.37
N GLU A 52 -4.80 2.16 12.59
CA GLU A 52 -4.18 1.48 13.73
C GLU A 52 -2.69 1.18 13.48
N PHE A 53 -2.34 0.71 12.27
CA PHE A 53 -0.99 0.20 11.96
C PHE A 53 -0.16 1.11 11.04
N GLY A 54 -0.76 2.11 10.40
CA GLY A 54 -0.13 3.07 9.49
C GLY A 54 0.69 4.18 10.17
N PRO A 55 0.21 4.87 11.22
CA PRO A 55 1.01 5.88 11.89
C PRO A 55 2.19 5.24 12.64
N VAL A 56 3.39 5.79 12.45
CA VAL A 56 4.58 5.32 13.16
C VAL A 56 4.65 6.00 14.51
N ASN A 57 4.29 5.28 15.56
CA ASN A 57 4.46 5.75 16.94
C ASN A 57 5.94 5.63 17.36
N VAL A 58 6.48 6.70 17.94
CA VAL A 58 7.85 6.74 18.48
C VAL A 58 8.01 5.64 19.55
N GLY A 59 9.02 4.79 19.38
CA GLY A 59 9.33 3.69 20.31
C GLY A 59 8.66 2.34 19.99
N SER A 60 7.89 2.24 18.91
CA SER A 60 7.26 0.99 18.49
C SER A 60 8.12 0.23 17.46
N PRO A 61 7.98 -1.12 17.36
CA PRO A 61 8.64 -1.94 16.33
C PRO A 61 8.24 -1.57 14.89
N ALA A 62 7.32 -0.61 14.70
CA ALA A 62 6.97 0.01 13.42
C ALA A 62 8.13 0.76 12.74
N GLY A 63 9.31 0.83 13.37
CA GLY A 63 10.55 1.27 12.73
C GLY A 63 11.15 0.23 11.77
N ASP A 64 10.74 -1.04 11.86
CA ASP A 64 11.18 -2.10 10.96
C ASP A 64 10.36 -2.06 9.67
N PHE A 65 11.06 -1.86 8.56
CA PHE A 65 10.50 -1.88 7.22
C PHE A 65 11.24 -2.91 6.39
N ASN A 66 10.50 -3.59 5.52
CA ASN A 66 11.07 -4.47 4.53
C ASN A 66 10.84 -3.88 3.14
N VAL A 67 11.87 -3.92 2.31
CA VAL A 67 11.80 -3.45 0.92
C VAL A 67 11.90 -4.65 0.02
N LEU A 68 10.84 -4.90 -0.75
CA LEU A 68 10.80 -5.92 -1.78
C LEU A 68 10.89 -5.26 -3.14
N THR A 69 11.93 -5.60 -3.90
CA THR A 69 12.06 -5.15 -5.29
C THR A 69 11.08 -5.92 -6.17
N LEU A 70 10.21 -5.19 -6.86
CA LEU A 70 9.30 -5.75 -7.84
C LEU A 70 10.04 -6.07 -9.13
N LYS A 71 9.55 -7.07 -9.86
CA LYS A 71 10.02 -7.39 -11.21
C LYS A 71 9.43 -6.39 -12.22
N ASP A 72 9.96 -6.40 -13.44
CA ASP A 72 9.43 -5.61 -14.57
C ASP A 72 9.49 -4.09 -14.39
N ASP A 73 10.50 -3.59 -13.66
CA ASP A 73 10.70 -2.17 -13.37
C ASP A 73 9.50 -1.51 -12.66
N LEU A 74 8.66 -2.31 -11.99
CA LEU A 74 7.52 -1.82 -11.24
C LEU A 74 7.95 -1.08 -9.96
N GLY A 75 9.24 -1.01 -9.63
CA GLY A 75 9.77 -0.33 -8.44
C GLY A 75 9.86 -1.24 -7.22
N TRP A 76 9.42 -0.74 -6.07
CA TRP A 76 9.56 -1.44 -4.79
C TRP A 76 8.28 -1.42 -3.96
N LEU A 77 8.11 -2.47 -3.15
CA LEU A 77 7.12 -2.53 -2.10
C LEU A 77 7.79 -2.35 -0.75
N VAL A 78 7.28 -1.42 0.03
CA VAL A 78 7.68 -1.20 1.41
C VAL A 78 6.58 -1.76 2.31
N THR A 79 6.90 -2.84 3.02
CA THR A 79 6.04 -3.37 4.08
C THR A 79 6.59 -2.98 5.44
N SER A 80 5.73 -3.00 6.44
CA SER A 80 6.12 -2.83 7.85
C SER A 80 5.71 -4.08 8.64
N HIS A 81 5.70 -3.97 9.97
CA HIS A 81 5.30 -5.06 10.86
C HIS A 81 3.95 -5.72 10.51
N HIS A 82 2.98 -4.96 9.96
CA HIS A 82 1.71 -5.52 9.55
C HIS A 82 1.78 -6.02 8.09
N PRO A 83 1.61 -7.33 7.82
CA PRO A 83 1.79 -7.91 6.50
C PRO A 83 0.74 -7.45 5.49
N ASP A 84 -0.40 -6.96 5.97
CA ASP A 84 -1.50 -6.51 5.12
C ASP A 84 -1.37 -5.03 4.70
N VAL A 85 -0.44 -4.27 5.30
CA VAL A 85 -0.20 -2.86 4.94
C VAL A 85 1.07 -2.77 4.11
N VAL A 86 0.92 -2.41 2.84
CA VAL A 86 1.99 -2.41 1.85
C VAL A 86 2.00 -1.06 1.14
N THR A 87 3.16 -0.45 0.94
CA THR A 87 3.27 0.82 0.22
C THR A 87 4.10 0.67 -1.02
N HIS A 88 3.58 1.13 -2.16
CA HIS A 88 4.30 1.08 -3.42
C HIS A 88 5.13 2.36 -3.61
N VAL A 89 6.38 2.17 -4.03
CA VAL A 89 7.32 3.22 -4.38
C VAL A 89 7.78 2.96 -5.81
N ALA A 90 7.45 3.87 -6.72
CA ALA A 90 7.86 3.77 -8.11
C ALA A 90 9.39 3.96 -8.24
N PRO A 91 10.03 3.39 -9.29
CA PRO A 91 11.48 3.50 -9.46
C PRO A 91 11.97 4.95 -9.64
N ASP A 92 11.11 5.82 -10.15
CA ASP A 92 11.39 7.23 -10.44
C ASP A 92 11.14 8.16 -9.23
N GLU A 93 10.47 7.69 -8.18
CA GLU A 93 10.16 8.51 -7.00
C GLU A 93 11.38 8.83 -6.13
N PRO A 94 12.18 7.84 -5.70
CA PRO A 94 13.33 8.12 -4.86
C PRO A 94 14.51 8.58 -5.72
N VAL A 95 15.14 9.69 -5.31
CA VAL A 95 16.38 10.18 -5.94
C VAL A 95 17.50 9.13 -5.87
N ASP A 96 17.46 8.29 -4.84
CA ASP A 96 18.42 7.22 -4.62
C ASP A 96 17.68 5.86 -4.56
N PRO A 97 18.01 4.89 -5.42
CA PRO A 97 17.33 3.60 -5.48
C PRO A 97 17.77 2.62 -4.37
N SER A 98 18.48 3.08 -3.33
CA SER A 98 18.84 2.22 -2.20
C SER A 98 17.60 1.85 -1.38
N HIS A 99 17.57 0.61 -0.88
CA HIS A 99 16.48 0.12 -0.03
C HIS A 99 16.22 1.02 1.19
N LEU A 100 17.24 1.69 1.71
CA LEU A 100 17.08 2.64 2.81
C LEU A 100 16.24 3.87 2.38
N ALA A 101 16.58 4.50 1.26
CA ALA A 101 15.87 5.67 0.75
C ALA A 101 14.43 5.31 0.36
N VAL A 102 14.26 4.18 -0.33
CA VAL A 102 12.94 3.60 -0.66
C VAL A 102 12.12 3.36 0.60
N GLY A 103 12.70 2.72 1.62
CA GLY A 103 12.02 2.43 2.88
C GLY A 103 11.59 3.68 3.64
N ILE A 104 12.45 4.72 3.68
CA ILE A 104 12.12 6.02 4.30
C ILE A 104 10.99 6.72 3.53
N HIS A 105 11.02 6.68 2.19
CA HIS A 105 9.99 7.27 1.34
C HIS A 105 8.64 6.57 1.53
N GLY A 106 8.62 5.24 1.43
CA GLY A 106 7.43 4.43 1.67
C GLY A 106 6.86 4.62 3.08
N ARG A 107 7.72 4.73 4.11
CA ARG A 107 7.30 5.04 5.48
C ARG A 107 6.59 6.39 5.58
N THR A 108 7.09 7.40 4.87
CA THR A 108 6.52 8.75 4.88
C THR A 108 5.13 8.76 4.22
N LYS A 109 4.99 8.10 3.07
CA LYS A 109 3.69 7.89 2.39
C LYS A 109 2.69 7.18 3.30
N ARG A 110 3.08 6.04 3.87
CA ARG A 110 2.25 5.27 4.82
C ARG A 110 1.80 6.08 6.02
N HIS A 111 2.69 6.91 6.58
CA HIS A 111 2.34 7.76 7.71
C HIS A 111 1.28 8.80 7.33
N ARG A 112 1.37 9.39 6.12
CA ARG A 112 0.34 10.31 5.61
C ARG A 112 -0.98 9.58 5.37
N ASP A 113 -0.96 8.46 4.65
CA ASP A 113 -2.17 7.68 4.40
C ASP A 113 -2.81 7.17 5.70
N GLY A 114 -2.02 6.77 6.70
CA GLY A 114 -2.54 6.40 8.03
C GLY A 114 -3.03 7.55 8.90
N THR A 115 -2.75 8.80 8.52
CA THR A 115 -3.27 9.99 9.19
C THR A 115 -4.49 10.56 8.45
N GLU A 116 -4.44 10.58 7.11
CA GLU A 116 -5.48 11.17 6.26
C GLU A 116 -6.60 10.17 5.93
N LEU A 117 -6.28 8.87 5.88
CA LEU A 117 -7.20 7.76 5.59
C LEU A 117 -8.04 7.99 4.33
N ARG A 118 -7.42 8.57 3.30
CA ARG A 118 -8.07 8.88 2.02
C ARG A 118 -7.98 7.69 1.08
N VAL A 119 -9.10 6.98 0.97
CA VAL A 119 -9.25 5.90 -0.02
C VAL A 119 -9.49 6.51 -1.40
N VAL A 120 -8.69 6.09 -2.37
CA VAL A 120 -8.81 6.50 -3.78
C VAL A 120 -9.30 5.38 -4.69
N HIS A 121 -9.11 4.13 -4.29
CA HIS A 121 -9.61 2.98 -5.04
C HIS A 121 -9.88 1.78 -4.12
N VAL A 122 -10.94 1.04 -4.44
CA VAL A 122 -11.33 -0.20 -3.76
C VAL A 122 -11.49 -1.27 -4.82
N GLU A 123 -10.70 -2.33 -4.71
CA GLU A 123 -10.82 -3.50 -5.56
C GLU A 123 -11.45 -4.65 -4.76
N ASP A 124 -12.72 -4.93 -5.06
CA ASP A 124 -13.41 -6.12 -4.57
C ASP A 124 -13.18 -7.29 -5.53
N ARG A 125 -12.50 -8.32 -5.04
CA ARG A 125 -12.30 -9.58 -5.77
C ARG A 125 -13.24 -10.70 -5.29
N ARG A 126 -14.16 -10.42 -4.37
CA ARG A 126 -15.20 -11.38 -3.96
C ARG A 126 -16.18 -11.69 -5.08
N ALA A 127 -16.38 -10.76 -6.01
CA ALA A 127 -17.28 -10.93 -7.14
C ALA A 127 -16.82 -11.93 -8.22
N THR A 128 -15.57 -12.46 -8.17
CA THR A 128 -15.04 -13.37 -9.20
C THR A 128 -15.16 -14.86 -8.83
N GLY A 129 -16.09 -15.20 -7.94
CA GLY A 129 -16.41 -16.57 -7.56
C GLY A 129 -17.92 -16.83 -7.60
N ASP A 130 -18.52 -16.70 -8.79
CA ASP A 130 -19.80 -17.36 -9.12
C ASP A 130 -19.53 -18.47 -10.15
#